data_AF-A0A1Q6V0R1-F1
#
_entry.id   AF-A0A1Q6V0R1-F1
#
_cell.length_a   1.000
_cell.length_b   1.000
_cell.length_c   1.000
_cell.angle_alpha   90.00
_cell.angle_beta   90.00
_cell.angle_gamma   90.00
#
_symmetry.space_group_name_H-M   'P 1'
#
loop_
_entity.id
_entity.type
_entity.pdbx_description
1 polymer ?
#
loop_
_entity_poly.entity_id
_entity_poly.type
_entity_poly.pdbx_seq_one_letter_code
_entity_poly.pdbx_strand_id
1 'polypeptide(L)'
;MAKKRRKLKKQFVKLIRVFVLIILFVVLCEVISSFVTKKTFKLVEIHENDYFTNSDFGIVTLTSIYDYDNDGVDDYTDILNGAKKYAEFNPKYVSKYYAGGYPPVEEEGVCTDLIWYALLEAGYDLKDMIILDIKEDQENGSEKYGIKYRDDNIDFRRVGQQRVFFESYAEVLPTSLEKLETFQPGDIVTFDGSEHIAMISDKRNKNGIPYLIQNSDEEQTEKEEDVLEETPMKITGHYRFTFNRDIKRLMNKVKES
;
A
#
# COMPACT_ATOMS: atom_id res chain seq x y z
N MET A 1 -48.21 -60.01 -43.50
CA MET A 1 -47.89 -59.61 -42.10
C MET A 1 -46.42 -59.20 -41.86
N ALA A 2 -45.42 -59.86 -42.45
CA ALA A 2 -43.99 -59.58 -42.20
C ALA A 2 -43.49 -58.16 -42.55
N LYS A 3 -43.97 -57.58 -43.67
CA LYS A 3 -43.57 -56.23 -44.14
C LYS A 3 -44.01 -55.11 -43.18
N LYS A 4 -45.20 -55.25 -42.57
CA LYS A 4 -45.75 -54.31 -41.57
C LYS A 4 -44.96 -54.36 -40.26
N ARG A 5 -44.61 -55.56 -39.77
CA ARG A 5 -43.74 -55.76 -38.59
C ARG A 5 -42.34 -55.16 -38.78
N ARG A 6 -41.73 -55.32 -39.96
CA ARG A 6 -40.41 -54.74 -40.29
C ARG A 6 -40.43 -53.20 -40.34
N LYS A 7 -41.54 -52.60 -40.82
CA LYS A 7 -41.75 -51.14 -40.84
C LYS A 7 -41.93 -50.57 -39.42
N LEU A 8 -42.73 -51.23 -38.58
CA LEU A 8 -42.88 -50.87 -37.17
C LEU A 8 -41.56 -50.97 -36.41
N LYS A 9 -40.78 -52.05 -36.59
CA LYS A 9 -39.47 -52.20 -35.94
C LYS A 9 -38.49 -51.09 -36.34
N LYS A 10 -38.47 -50.69 -37.62
CA LYS A 10 -37.67 -49.53 -38.09
C LYS A 10 -38.13 -48.20 -37.47
N GLN A 11 -39.45 -47.98 -37.35
CA GLN A 11 -39.99 -46.78 -36.70
C GLN A 11 -39.66 -46.74 -35.20
N PHE A 12 -39.73 -47.88 -34.52
CA PHE A 12 -39.39 -48.00 -33.10
C PHE A 12 -37.89 -47.75 -32.85
N VAL A 13 -37.01 -48.29 -33.68
CA VAL A 13 -35.56 -48.01 -33.61
C VAL A 13 -35.26 -46.53 -33.89
N LYS A 14 -35.98 -45.90 -34.81
CA LYS A 14 -35.83 -44.47 -35.10
C LYS A 14 -36.28 -43.61 -33.90
N LEU A 15 -37.36 -44.00 -33.23
CA LEU A 15 -37.86 -43.34 -32.03
C LEU A 15 -36.86 -43.45 -30.86
N ILE A 16 -36.30 -44.65 -30.64
CA ILE A 16 -35.25 -44.87 -29.62
C ILE A 16 -34.03 -43.99 -29.90
N ARG A 17 -33.57 -43.90 -31.15
CA ARG A 17 -32.42 -43.04 -31.51
C ARG A 17 -32.67 -41.56 -31.23
N VAL A 18 -33.88 -41.07 -31.53
CA VAL A 18 -34.26 -39.68 -31.21
C VAL A 18 -34.24 -39.48 -29.70
N PHE A 19 -34.76 -40.43 -28.93
CA PHE A 19 -34.77 -40.35 -27.47
C PHE A 19 -33.36 -40.32 -26.87
N VAL A 20 -32.46 -41.17 -27.37
CA VAL A 20 -31.04 -41.19 -26.97
C VAL A 20 -30.34 -39.87 -27.29
N LEU A 21 -30.60 -39.28 -28.46
CA LEU A 21 -30.02 -37.99 -28.84
C LEU A 21 -30.51 -36.85 -27.95
N ILE A 22 -31.79 -36.86 -27.54
CA ILE A 22 -32.33 -35.87 -26.59
C ILE A 22 -31.64 -36.01 -25.23
N ILE A 23 -31.47 -37.24 -24.72
CA ILE A 23 -30.77 -37.46 -23.44
C ILE A 23 -29.33 -36.96 -23.51
N LEU A 24 -28.60 -37.29 -24.58
CA LEU A 24 -27.23 -36.81 -24.78
C LEU A 24 -27.15 -35.27 -24.85
N PHE A 25 -28.14 -34.64 -25.47
CA PHE A 25 -28.21 -33.18 -25.54
C PHE A 25 -28.48 -32.54 -24.16
N VAL A 26 -29.37 -33.11 -23.36
CA VAL A 26 -29.63 -32.64 -21.98
C VAL A 26 -28.38 -32.77 -21.12
N VAL A 27 -27.69 -33.92 -21.18
CA VAL A 27 -26.42 -34.12 -20.46
C VAL A 27 -25.35 -33.11 -20.92
N LEU A 28 -25.25 -32.84 -22.22
CA LEU A 28 -24.33 -31.84 -22.74
C LEU A 28 -24.66 -30.43 -22.23
N CYS A 29 -25.94 -30.06 -22.20
CA CYS A 29 -26.39 -28.78 -21.64
C CYS A 29 -26.05 -28.66 -20.15
N GLU A 30 -26.22 -29.72 -19.36
CA GLU A 30 -25.85 -29.74 -17.94
C GLU A 30 -24.33 -29.58 -17.76
N VAL A 31 -23.51 -30.25 -18.57
CA VAL A 31 -22.04 -30.12 -18.54
C VAL A 31 -21.60 -28.70 -18.92
N ILE A 32 -22.18 -28.12 -19.98
CA ILE A 32 -21.88 -26.74 -20.39
C ILE A 32 -22.33 -25.75 -19.31
N SER A 33 -23.52 -25.92 -18.74
CA SER A 33 -24.03 -25.10 -17.65
C SER A 33 -23.09 -25.17 -16.43
N SER A 34 -22.62 -26.36 -16.06
CA SER A 34 -21.62 -26.55 -15.00
C SER A 34 -20.28 -25.88 -15.31
N PHE A 35 -19.81 -25.95 -16.56
CA PHE A 35 -18.57 -25.32 -16.97
C PHE A 35 -18.67 -23.79 -16.95
N VAL A 36 -19.78 -23.24 -17.45
CA VAL A 36 -20.07 -21.80 -17.41
C VAL A 36 -20.18 -21.32 -15.97
N THR A 37 -20.97 -22.01 -15.12
CA THR A 37 -21.12 -21.64 -13.71
C THR A 37 -19.80 -21.72 -12.95
N LYS A 38 -18.98 -22.77 -13.15
CA LYS A 38 -17.64 -22.84 -12.55
C LYS A 38 -16.73 -21.72 -13.01
N LYS A 39 -16.76 -21.36 -14.29
CA LYS A 39 -15.94 -20.27 -14.84
C LYS A 39 -16.40 -18.90 -14.33
N THR A 40 -17.71 -18.67 -14.19
CA THR A 40 -18.25 -17.46 -13.58
C THR A 40 -17.98 -17.42 -12.08
N PHE A 41 -18.08 -18.54 -11.35
CA PHE A 41 -17.73 -18.60 -9.94
C PHE A 41 -16.23 -18.38 -9.68
N LYS A 42 -15.37 -18.80 -10.61
CA LYS A 42 -13.92 -18.55 -10.51
C LYS A 42 -13.53 -17.11 -10.86
N LEU A 43 -14.39 -16.38 -11.58
CA LEU A 43 -14.27 -14.93 -11.80
C LEU A 43 -14.90 -14.14 -10.65
N VAL A 44 -15.82 -14.75 -9.92
CA VAL A 44 -16.43 -14.27 -8.67
C VAL A 44 -15.86 -15.10 -7.52
N GLU A 45 -14.53 -15.25 -7.48
CA GLU A 45 -13.86 -15.41 -6.20
C GLU A 45 -13.98 -14.03 -5.54
N ILE A 46 -15.13 -13.80 -4.88
CA ILE A 46 -15.20 -12.80 -3.82
C ILE A 46 -14.18 -13.32 -2.83
N HIS A 47 -12.99 -12.73 -2.87
CA HIS A 47 -12.08 -12.88 -1.76
C HIS A 47 -12.87 -12.49 -0.53
N GLU A 48 -13.00 -13.40 0.42
CA GLU A 48 -13.56 -13.16 1.75
C GLU A 48 -12.57 -12.29 2.56
N ASN A 49 -11.98 -11.29 1.92
CA ASN A 49 -11.08 -10.35 2.53
C ASN A 49 -11.95 -9.30 3.24
N ASP A 50 -11.64 -9.02 4.49
CA ASP A 50 -12.29 -7.94 5.27
C ASP A 50 -11.98 -6.53 4.71
N TYR A 51 -11.25 -6.44 3.61
CA TYR A 51 -10.81 -5.20 2.97
C TYR A 51 -10.98 -5.24 1.44
N PHE A 52 -11.03 -4.04 0.87
CA PHE A 52 -11.11 -3.73 -0.55
C PHE A 52 -9.79 -3.10 -1.02
N THR A 53 -9.65 -2.90 -2.32
CA THR A 53 -8.46 -2.32 -2.96
C THR A 53 -8.86 -1.14 -3.85
N ASN A 54 -7.87 -0.41 -4.37
CA ASN A 54 -8.10 0.65 -5.36
C ASN A 54 -9.01 0.21 -6.53
N SER A 55 -8.81 -1.00 -7.06
CA SER A 55 -9.59 -1.50 -8.20
C SER A 55 -11.07 -1.67 -7.91
N ASP A 56 -11.45 -1.98 -6.65
CA ASP A 56 -12.85 -2.13 -6.25
C ASP A 56 -13.63 -0.81 -6.33
N PHE A 57 -12.92 0.33 -6.26
CA PHE A 57 -13.47 1.68 -6.38
C PHE A 57 -13.17 2.34 -7.73
N GLY A 58 -12.62 1.59 -8.69
CA GLY A 58 -12.22 2.14 -9.99
C GLY A 58 -11.05 3.13 -9.93
N ILE A 59 -10.27 3.10 -8.84
CA ILE A 59 -9.05 3.89 -8.69
C ILE A 59 -7.90 3.13 -9.34
N VAL A 60 -7.11 3.81 -10.17
CA VAL A 60 -5.90 3.23 -10.75
C VAL A 60 -4.77 3.37 -9.73
N THR A 61 -4.16 2.25 -9.35
CA THR A 61 -2.93 2.27 -8.55
C THR A 61 -1.79 2.81 -9.38
N LEU A 62 -1.13 3.85 -8.86
CA LEU A 62 0.04 4.44 -9.51
C LEU A 62 1.25 3.52 -9.40
N THR A 63 2.13 3.61 -10.40
CA THR A 63 3.44 2.96 -10.40
C THR A 63 4.50 4.04 -10.59
N SER A 64 5.61 3.92 -9.89
CA SER A 64 6.76 4.78 -10.10
C SER A 64 7.41 4.46 -11.45
N ILE A 65 7.99 5.48 -12.09
CA ILE A 65 8.86 5.29 -13.27
C ILE A 65 10.32 5.02 -12.86
N TYR A 66 10.58 5.01 -11.56
CA TYR A 66 11.88 4.79 -10.95
C TYR A 66 11.87 3.52 -10.12
N ASP A 67 13.03 2.88 -10.11
CA ASP A 67 13.44 1.73 -9.31
C ASP A 67 14.87 2.09 -8.91
N TYR A 68 15.02 2.73 -7.75
CA TYR A 68 16.27 3.39 -7.37
C TYR A 68 17.36 2.39 -6.99
N ASP A 69 17.00 1.34 -6.26
CA ASP A 69 17.93 0.30 -5.83
C ASP A 69 18.17 -0.78 -6.90
N ASN A 70 17.38 -0.76 -7.99
CA ASN A 70 17.48 -1.63 -9.17
C ASN A 70 17.21 -3.09 -8.84
N ASP A 71 16.26 -3.35 -7.94
CA ASP A 71 15.87 -4.70 -7.54
C ASP A 71 14.78 -5.30 -8.47
N GLY A 72 14.21 -4.49 -9.36
CA GLY A 72 13.16 -4.86 -10.31
C GLY A 72 11.74 -4.56 -9.85
N VAL A 73 11.58 -3.93 -8.68
CA VAL A 73 10.33 -3.38 -8.14
C VAL A 73 10.39 -1.84 -8.24
N ASP A 74 9.23 -1.20 -8.43
CA ASP A 74 9.19 0.26 -8.54
C ASP A 74 9.15 0.92 -7.15
N ASP A 75 9.75 2.11 -7.04
CA ASP A 75 9.92 2.80 -5.74
C ASP A 75 8.63 2.91 -4.90
N TYR A 76 7.46 3.12 -5.51
CA TYR A 76 6.21 3.23 -4.75
C TYR A 76 5.83 1.89 -4.11
N THR A 77 6.04 0.80 -4.86
CA THR A 77 5.80 -0.56 -4.39
C THR A 77 6.82 -0.93 -3.30
N ASP A 78 8.10 -0.56 -3.43
CA ASP A 78 9.11 -0.87 -2.39
C ASP A 78 8.86 -0.13 -1.08
N ILE A 79 8.48 1.14 -1.16
CA ILE A 79 8.13 1.92 0.04
C ILE A 79 6.95 1.27 0.76
N LEU A 80 5.90 0.89 0.04
CA LEU A 80 4.77 0.17 0.62
C LEU A 80 5.20 -1.18 1.22
N ASN A 81 6.02 -1.95 0.51
CA ASN A 81 6.51 -3.25 0.98
C ASN A 81 7.34 -3.10 2.26
N GLY A 82 8.20 -2.10 2.34
CA GLY A 82 8.98 -1.79 3.53
C GLY A 82 8.10 -1.42 4.72
N ALA A 83 7.05 -0.62 4.51
CA ALA A 83 6.08 -0.31 5.56
C ALA A 83 5.30 -1.55 6.03
N LYS A 84 4.89 -2.43 5.12
CA LYS A 84 4.25 -3.70 5.45
C LYS A 84 5.18 -4.62 6.22
N LYS A 85 6.44 -4.72 5.82
CA LYS A 85 7.46 -5.50 6.54
C LYS A 85 7.69 -4.97 7.95
N TYR A 86 7.74 -3.66 8.14
CA TYR A 86 7.78 -3.05 9.47
C TYR A 86 6.51 -3.41 10.28
N ALA A 87 5.33 -3.36 9.66
CA ALA A 87 4.07 -3.72 10.29
C ALA A 87 4.03 -5.20 10.72
N GLU A 88 4.58 -6.11 9.91
CA GLU A 88 4.68 -7.54 10.20
C GLU A 88 5.56 -7.85 11.42
N PHE A 89 6.60 -7.05 11.67
CA PHE A 89 7.38 -7.16 12.91
C PHE A 89 6.54 -6.87 14.16
N ASN A 90 5.46 -6.09 14.01
CA ASN A 90 4.61 -5.62 15.09
C ASN A 90 5.39 -5.02 16.28
N PRO A 91 6.29 -4.04 16.06
CA PRO A 91 7.12 -3.50 17.11
C PRO A 91 6.29 -2.73 18.14
N LYS A 92 6.75 -2.76 19.39
CA LYS A 92 6.15 -1.98 20.46
C LYS A 92 6.44 -0.50 20.26
N TYR A 93 5.48 0.34 20.63
CA TYR A 93 5.74 1.76 20.69
C TYR A 93 6.64 2.08 21.88
N VAL A 94 7.87 2.56 21.62
CA VAL A 94 8.82 2.94 22.67
C VAL A 94 9.51 4.24 22.29
N SER A 95 9.11 5.32 22.97
CA SER A 95 9.71 6.65 22.80
C SER A 95 11.03 6.73 23.57
N LYS A 96 12.14 6.45 22.85
CA LYS A 96 13.49 6.34 23.42
C LYS A 96 14.54 6.92 22.47
N TYR A 97 15.62 7.42 23.07
CA TYR A 97 16.81 7.87 22.35
C TYR A 97 17.76 6.69 22.10
N TYR A 98 18.30 6.59 20.88
CA TYR A 98 19.25 5.55 20.50
C TYR A 98 20.55 6.21 20.05
N ALA A 99 21.67 5.81 20.63
CA ALA A 99 22.98 6.18 20.10
C ALA A 99 23.16 5.53 18.72
N GLY A 100 23.47 6.33 17.70
CA GLY A 100 23.45 5.90 16.29
C GLY A 100 22.09 6.11 15.61
N GLY A 101 21.05 6.45 16.38
CA GLY A 101 19.75 6.90 15.92
C GLY A 101 18.73 5.82 15.59
N TYR A 102 19.14 4.57 15.34
CA TYR A 102 18.22 3.52 14.93
C TYR A 102 17.75 2.65 16.11
N PRO A 103 16.44 2.49 16.32
CA PRO A 103 15.91 1.45 17.21
C PRO A 103 16.05 0.05 16.58
N PRO A 104 15.96 -1.03 17.37
CA PRO A 104 15.77 -2.37 16.83
C PRO A 104 14.31 -2.52 16.37
N VAL A 105 14.04 -2.14 15.13
CA VAL A 105 12.67 -2.04 14.53
C VAL A 105 11.87 -3.35 14.53
N GLU A 106 12.50 -4.49 14.72
CA GLU A 106 11.81 -5.77 14.91
C GLU A 106 11.14 -5.89 16.30
N GLU A 107 11.56 -5.06 17.27
CA GLU A 107 11.13 -5.12 18.66
C GLU A 107 10.42 -3.83 19.11
N GLU A 108 11.00 -2.67 18.78
CA GLU A 108 10.53 -1.37 19.28
C GLU A 108 10.77 -0.22 18.28
N GLY A 109 9.95 0.82 18.38
CA GLY A 109 10.08 2.04 17.58
C GLY A 109 8.95 3.04 17.85
N VAL A 110 8.88 4.11 17.09
CA VAL A 110 7.78 5.08 17.08
C VAL A 110 7.22 5.26 15.66
N CYS A 111 6.25 6.16 15.47
CA CYS A 111 5.58 6.38 14.19
C CYS A 111 6.52 6.78 13.05
N THR A 112 7.54 7.60 13.32
CA THR A 112 8.55 8.02 12.34
C THR A 112 9.53 6.92 11.96
N ASP A 113 9.63 5.86 12.77
CA ASP A 113 10.54 4.74 12.50
C ASP A 113 10.06 3.86 11.37
N LEU A 114 8.74 3.69 11.28
CA LEU A 114 8.08 3.09 10.12
C LEU A 114 8.50 3.80 8.82
N ILE A 115 8.53 5.13 8.82
CA ILE A 115 8.72 5.92 7.59
C ILE A 115 10.15 5.83 7.08
N TRP A 116 11.16 5.98 7.96
CA TRP A 116 12.54 5.84 7.49
C TRP A 116 12.86 4.40 7.09
N TYR A 117 12.27 3.40 7.77
CA TYR A 117 12.47 2.00 7.41
C TYR A 117 11.87 1.68 6.05
N ALA A 118 10.65 2.15 5.79
CA ALA A 118 9.99 1.99 4.50
C ALA A 118 10.78 2.61 3.34
N LEU A 119 11.32 3.82 3.54
CA LEU A 119 12.18 4.47 2.54
C LEU A 119 13.52 3.75 2.38
N LEU A 120 14.09 3.20 3.46
CA LEU A 120 15.34 2.44 3.41
C LEU A 120 15.21 1.18 2.55
N GLU A 121 14.06 0.48 2.63
CA GLU A 121 13.79 -0.71 1.80
C GLU A 121 13.69 -0.37 0.30
N ALA A 122 13.43 0.89 -0.07
CA ALA A 122 13.51 1.39 -1.45
C ALA A 122 14.88 2.05 -1.78
N GLY A 123 15.89 1.86 -0.93
CA GLY A 123 17.24 2.39 -1.13
C GLY A 123 17.47 3.85 -0.73
N TYR A 124 16.51 4.48 -0.04
CA TYR A 124 16.60 5.88 0.39
C TYR A 124 16.97 6.03 1.87
N ASP A 125 18.19 6.50 2.14
CA ASP A 125 18.61 6.83 3.52
C ASP A 125 18.00 8.17 3.98
N LEU A 126 16.83 8.11 4.60
CA LEU A 126 16.14 9.30 5.10
C LEU A 126 16.96 10.04 6.17
N LYS A 127 17.73 9.31 6.99
CA LYS A 127 18.50 9.90 8.08
C LYS A 127 19.55 10.85 7.51
N ASP A 128 20.39 10.35 6.62
CA ASP A 128 21.48 11.14 6.05
C ASP A 128 20.95 12.31 5.20
N MET A 129 19.85 12.08 4.47
CA MET A 129 19.18 13.14 3.73
C MET A 129 18.66 14.27 4.64
N ILE A 130 17.94 13.96 5.72
CA ILE A 130 17.44 14.97 6.66
C ILE A 130 18.59 15.68 7.38
N ILE A 131 19.61 14.94 7.83
CA ILE A 131 20.76 15.51 8.52
C ILE A 131 21.49 16.53 7.65
N LEU A 132 21.74 16.18 6.38
CA LEU A 132 22.40 17.06 5.45
C LEU A 132 21.54 18.29 5.14
N ASP A 133 20.23 18.10 4.97
CA ASP A 133 19.31 19.20 4.68
C ASP A 133 19.17 20.18 5.87
N ILE A 134 19.18 19.68 7.11
CA ILE A 134 19.24 20.53 8.33
C ILE A 134 20.56 21.30 8.38
N LYS A 135 21.68 20.65 8.05
CA LYS A 135 22.99 21.32 8.01
C LYS A 135 22.99 22.46 6.99
N GLU A 136 22.47 22.23 5.79
CA GLU A 136 22.37 23.27 4.76
C GLU A 136 21.43 24.42 5.17
N ASP A 137 20.32 24.12 5.85
CA ASP A 137 19.40 25.11 6.44
C ASP A 137 20.07 26.00 7.51
N GLN A 138 20.97 25.41 8.31
CA GLN A 138 21.72 26.17 9.31
C GLN A 138 22.83 27.01 8.68
N GLU A 139 23.52 26.48 7.67
CA GLU A 139 24.61 27.19 6.97
C GLU A 139 24.10 28.38 6.15
N ASN A 140 22.89 28.26 5.58
CA ASN A 140 22.28 29.32 4.77
C ASN A 140 21.41 30.30 5.61
N GLY A 141 21.10 29.97 6.86
CA GLY A 141 20.29 30.77 7.77
C GLY A 141 18.79 30.83 7.43
N SER A 142 18.21 29.83 6.77
CA SER A 142 16.76 29.83 6.45
C SER A 142 15.85 29.48 7.62
N GLU A 143 16.39 28.87 8.69
CA GLU A 143 15.67 28.49 9.91
C GLU A 143 14.40 27.62 9.66
N LYS A 144 14.34 26.92 8.53
CA LYS A 144 13.13 26.20 8.08
C LYS A 144 12.73 25.07 9.02
N TYR A 145 13.71 24.44 9.65
CA TYR A 145 13.48 23.37 10.63
C TYR A 145 13.22 23.89 12.05
N GLY A 146 13.52 25.17 12.32
CA GLY A 146 13.44 25.73 13.67
C GLY A 146 14.37 25.06 14.69
N ILE A 147 15.44 24.39 14.25
CA ILE A 147 16.38 23.66 15.11
C ILE A 147 17.57 24.55 15.49
N LYS A 148 17.72 24.79 16.80
CA LYS A 148 18.88 25.51 17.34
C LYS A 148 20.14 24.64 17.45
N TYR A 149 19.97 23.37 17.83
CA TYR A 149 21.07 22.41 18.00
C TYR A 149 20.73 21.13 17.27
N ARG A 150 21.54 20.82 16.24
CA ARG A 150 21.40 19.61 15.44
C ARG A 150 21.83 18.38 16.25
N ASP A 151 21.04 17.32 16.21
CA ASP A 151 21.37 16.00 16.75
C ASP A 151 21.03 14.90 15.73
N ASP A 152 22.09 14.44 15.08
CA ASP A 152 22.06 13.46 14.00
C ASP A 152 21.44 12.11 14.42
N ASN A 153 21.31 11.81 15.72
CA ASN A 153 20.67 10.58 16.19
C ASN A 153 19.15 10.68 16.34
N ILE A 154 18.56 11.88 16.35
CA ILE A 154 17.14 12.04 16.70
C ILE A 154 16.39 12.99 15.77
N ASP A 155 17.06 13.88 15.05
CA ASP A 155 16.40 14.85 14.17
C ASP A 155 15.55 14.18 13.09
N PHE A 156 16.05 13.13 12.44
CA PHE A 156 15.29 12.38 11.42
C PHE A 156 14.12 11.56 11.98
N ARG A 157 14.06 11.35 13.30
CA ARG A 157 13.00 10.58 13.99
C ARG A 157 11.92 11.46 14.60
N ARG A 158 11.92 12.76 14.32
CA ARG A 158 10.85 13.66 14.76
C ARG A 158 9.90 13.96 13.62
N VAL A 159 8.59 13.87 13.91
CA VAL A 159 7.53 14.10 12.92
C VAL A 159 7.66 15.50 12.29
N GLY A 160 7.93 16.53 13.10
CA GLY A 160 8.09 17.89 12.60
C GLY A 160 9.21 18.04 11.56
N GLN A 161 10.33 17.34 11.77
CA GLN A 161 11.47 17.34 10.86
C GLN A 161 11.16 16.55 9.59
N GLN A 162 10.59 15.34 9.70
CA GLN A 162 10.15 14.58 8.52
C GLN A 162 9.12 15.35 7.69
N ARG A 163 8.17 16.04 8.33
CA ARG A 163 7.18 16.90 7.66
C ARG A 163 7.85 17.99 6.82
N VAL A 164 8.78 18.76 7.42
CA VAL A 164 9.51 19.83 6.72
C VAL A 164 10.32 19.28 5.54
N PHE A 165 10.92 18.09 5.72
CA PHE A 165 11.64 17.41 4.65
C PHE A 165 10.70 17.03 3.49
N PHE A 166 9.58 16.35 3.78
CA PHE A 166 8.64 15.94 2.73
C PHE A 166 7.96 17.13 2.04
N GLU A 167 7.67 18.22 2.75
CA GLU A 167 7.20 19.48 2.14
C GLU A 167 8.19 20.07 1.13
N SER A 168 9.49 19.83 1.32
CA SER A 168 10.55 20.36 0.47
C SER A 168 10.90 19.45 -0.70
N TYR A 169 10.78 18.12 -0.52
CA TYR A 169 11.37 17.14 -1.44
C TYR A 169 10.39 16.12 -2.03
N ALA A 170 9.16 16.02 -1.52
CA ALA A 170 8.12 15.13 -2.03
C ALA A 170 7.02 15.91 -2.78
N GLU A 171 6.15 15.20 -3.49
CA GLU A 171 4.93 15.81 -4.04
C GLU A 171 3.93 16.06 -2.90
N VAL A 172 3.48 17.30 -2.73
CA VAL A 172 2.45 17.66 -1.73
C VAL A 172 1.07 17.47 -2.34
N LEU A 173 0.25 16.64 -1.71
CA LEU A 173 -1.06 16.20 -2.19
C LEU A 173 -2.21 16.79 -1.35
N PRO A 174 -3.45 16.76 -1.87
CA PRO A 174 -4.63 17.17 -1.10
C PRO A 174 -4.84 16.30 0.14
N THR A 175 -5.20 16.91 1.27
CA THR A 175 -5.46 16.20 2.54
C THR A 175 -6.94 15.81 2.74
N SER A 176 -7.82 16.19 1.82
CA SER A 176 -9.27 15.96 1.95
C SER A 176 -9.65 14.53 1.55
N LEU A 177 -10.36 13.82 2.45
CA LEU A 177 -10.97 12.52 2.20
C LEU A 177 -12.11 12.56 1.17
N GLU A 178 -12.52 13.74 0.69
CA GLU A 178 -13.48 13.84 -0.44
C GLU A 178 -12.88 13.39 -1.77
N LYS A 179 -11.54 13.29 -1.87
CA LYS A 179 -10.80 12.90 -3.08
C LYS A 179 -10.01 11.61 -2.85
N LEU A 180 -10.71 10.53 -2.56
CA LEU A 180 -10.14 9.23 -2.17
C LEU A 180 -9.14 8.67 -3.18
N GLU A 181 -9.29 9.00 -4.46
CA GLU A 181 -8.40 8.61 -5.54
C GLU A 181 -6.99 9.22 -5.43
N THR A 182 -6.84 10.33 -4.69
CA THR A 182 -5.54 10.99 -4.50
C THR A 182 -4.64 10.26 -3.53
N PHE A 183 -5.22 9.50 -2.59
CA PHE A 183 -4.51 8.65 -1.64
C PHE A 183 -4.09 7.37 -2.33
N GLN A 184 -2.79 7.18 -2.50
CA GLN A 184 -2.20 6.00 -3.10
C GLN A 184 -1.39 5.22 -2.09
N PRO A 185 -1.25 3.89 -2.29
CA PRO A 185 -0.44 3.07 -1.41
C PRO A 185 0.99 3.60 -1.34
N GLY A 186 1.58 3.64 -0.15
CA GLY A 186 2.93 4.18 0.06
C GLY A 186 2.97 5.70 0.29
N ASP A 187 1.87 6.43 0.08
CA ASP A 187 1.81 7.85 0.42
C ASP A 187 1.95 8.06 1.94
N ILE A 188 2.58 9.17 2.33
CA ILE A 188 2.87 9.51 3.72
C ILE A 188 1.89 10.60 4.17
N VAL A 189 1.28 10.43 5.33
CA VAL A 189 0.35 11.41 5.91
C VAL A 189 0.77 11.84 7.30
N THR A 190 0.64 13.14 7.61
CA THR A 190 0.88 13.69 8.95
C THR A 190 -0.40 14.23 9.55
N PHE A 191 -0.51 14.13 10.87
CA PHE A 191 -1.70 14.52 11.62
C PHE A 191 -1.44 15.68 12.58
N ASP A 192 -2.39 16.62 12.64
CA ASP A 192 -2.38 17.81 13.52
C ASP A 192 -1.03 18.54 13.56
N GLY A 193 -0.42 18.71 12.39
CA GLY A 193 0.91 19.28 12.22
C GLY A 193 1.97 18.21 12.42
N SER A 194 2.42 18.03 13.67
CA SER A 194 3.55 17.16 13.99
C SER A 194 3.24 16.13 15.09
N GLU A 195 1.97 15.87 15.36
CA GLU A 195 1.57 14.96 16.44
C GLU A 195 1.76 13.50 16.03
N HIS A 196 1.48 13.16 14.76
CA HIS A 196 1.61 11.79 14.28
C HIS A 196 1.93 11.73 12.78
N ILE A 197 2.50 10.59 12.34
CA ILE A 197 2.78 10.28 10.95
C ILE A 197 2.45 8.82 10.66
N ALA A 198 1.91 8.55 9.48
CA ALA A 198 1.53 7.21 9.04
C ALA A 198 1.75 7.08 7.54
N MET A 199 1.61 5.85 7.03
CA MET A 199 1.62 5.54 5.61
C MET A 199 0.25 5.02 5.17
N ILE A 200 -0.13 5.35 3.94
CA ILE A 200 -1.36 4.86 3.30
C ILE A 200 -1.15 3.41 2.85
N SER A 201 -2.03 2.52 3.30
CA SER A 201 -2.09 1.12 2.89
C SER A 201 -2.70 0.96 1.49
N ASP A 202 -2.47 -0.19 0.85
CA ASP A 202 -3.22 -0.65 -0.32
C ASP A 202 -4.60 -1.27 0.01
N LYS A 203 -4.90 -1.44 1.31
CA LYS A 203 -6.21 -1.83 1.81
C LYS A 203 -7.12 -0.61 1.94
N ARG A 204 -8.40 -0.81 1.62
CA ARG A 204 -9.48 0.15 1.80
C ARG A 204 -10.66 -0.50 2.50
N ASN A 205 -11.43 0.29 3.22
CA ASN A 205 -12.68 -0.16 3.80
C ASN A 205 -13.82 -0.10 2.76
N LYS A 206 -15.03 -0.50 3.16
CA LYS A 206 -16.22 -0.51 2.29
C LYS A 206 -16.63 0.85 1.72
N ASN A 207 -16.17 1.94 2.34
CA ASN A 207 -16.41 3.31 1.88
C ASN A 207 -15.31 3.80 0.93
N GLY A 208 -14.27 2.99 0.67
CA GLY A 208 -13.13 3.37 -0.15
C GLY A 208 -12.08 4.17 0.60
N ILE A 209 -12.17 4.26 1.92
CA ILE A 209 -11.19 4.97 2.75
C ILE A 209 -9.99 4.04 2.94
N PRO A 210 -8.75 4.52 2.72
CA PRO A 210 -7.58 3.69 2.91
C PRO A 210 -7.29 3.42 4.39
N TYR A 211 -6.75 2.24 4.65
CA TYR A 211 -6.19 1.89 5.96
C TYR A 211 -4.90 2.69 6.19
N LEU A 212 -4.50 2.79 7.45
CA LEU A 212 -3.20 3.35 7.84
C LEU A 212 -2.24 2.24 8.25
N ILE A 213 -1.02 2.29 7.73
CA ILE A 213 0.12 1.59 8.31
C ILE A 213 0.80 2.56 9.28
N GLN A 214 0.88 2.20 10.56
CA GLN A 214 1.40 3.09 11.61
C GLN A 214 1.87 2.34 12.85
N ASN A 215 2.72 3.00 13.63
CA ASN A 215 3.06 2.61 15.00
C ASN A 215 2.69 3.78 15.93
N SER A 216 1.43 3.81 16.40
CA SER A 216 0.83 5.00 17.03
C SER A 216 1.13 5.13 18.52
N ASP A 217 0.97 4.04 19.27
CA ASP A 217 1.01 4.06 20.73
C ASP A 217 1.21 2.65 21.33
N GLU A 218 1.33 2.58 22.65
CA GLU A 218 1.61 1.35 23.41
C GLU A 218 0.43 0.36 23.46
N GLU A 219 -0.80 0.82 23.21
CA GLU A 219 -2.02 -0.01 23.26
C GLU A 219 -2.38 -0.60 21.89
N GLN A 220 -1.82 -0.04 20.81
CA GLN A 220 -1.99 -0.52 19.44
C GLN A 220 -1.51 -1.98 19.26
N THR A 221 -2.38 -2.84 18.72
CA THR A 221 -2.12 -4.28 18.59
C THR A 221 -1.79 -4.74 17.16
N GLU A 222 -2.30 -4.04 16.16
CA GLU A 222 -2.03 -4.26 14.74
C GLU A 222 -1.44 -2.99 14.15
N LYS A 223 -0.55 -3.11 13.16
CA LYS A 223 0.15 -1.95 12.58
C LYS A 223 -0.43 -1.50 11.24
N GLU A 224 -1.47 -2.16 10.75
CA GLU A 224 -2.22 -1.80 9.54
C GLU A 224 -3.72 -1.85 9.82
N GLU A 225 -4.37 -0.69 9.98
CA GLU A 225 -5.69 -0.59 10.61
C GLU A 225 -6.66 0.36 9.86
N ASP A 226 -7.96 0.06 9.93
CA ASP A 226 -9.06 0.90 9.40
C ASP A 226 -9.46 1.99 10.40
N VAL A 227 -8.57 2.95 10.66
CA VAL A 227 -8.78 3.97 11.72
C VAL A 227 -8.76 5.40 11.20
N LEU A 228 -8.64 5.61 9.88
CA LEU A 228 -8.45 6.94 9.31
C LEU A 228 -9.67 7.86 9.50
N GLU A 229 -10.89 7.32 9.50
CA GLU A 229 -12.11 8.08 9.82
C GLU A 229 -12.41 8.13 11.33
N GLU A 230 -11.80 7.24 12.12
CA GLU A 230 -12.07 7.08 13.55
C GLU A 230 -11.18 7.98 14.41
N THR A 231 -9.97 8.25 13.94
CA THR A 231 -9.02 9.12 14.63
C THR A 231 -9.58 10.53 14.80
N PRO A 232 -9.43 11.16 15.98
CA PRO A 232 -9.84 12.54 16.20
C PRO A 232 -8.88 13.55 15.53
N MET A 233 -7.70 13.08 15.09
CA MET A 233 -6.68 13.94 14.50
C MET A 233 -6.98 14.22 13.03
N LYS A 234 -6.58 15.39 12.54
CA LYS A 234 -6.80 15.78 11.14
C LYS A 234 -5.56 15.54 10.31
N ILE A 235 -5.74 15.03 9.09
CA ILE A 235 -4.66 15.03 8.11
C ILE A 235 -4.28 16.49 7.80
N THR A 236 -3.01 16.81 8.05
CA THR A 236 -2.43 18.15 7.86
C THR A 236 -1.33 18.16 6.80
N GLY A 237 -0.75 17.00 6.51
CA GLY A 237 0.18 16.79 5.41
C GLY A 237 -0.14 15.49 4.70
N HIS A 238 0.05 15.49 3.39
CA HIS A 238 -0.10 14.31 2.53
C HIS A 238 0.97 14.41 1.44
N TYR A 239 1.83 13.41 1.35
CA TYR A 239 3.05 13.45 0.57
C TYR A 239 3.23 12.16 -0.23
N ARG A 240 3.63 12.29 -1.49
CA ARG A 240 4.13 11.16 -2.28
C ARG A 240 5.62 11.31 -2.51
N PHE A 241 6.40 10.44 -1.89
CA PHE A 241 7.85 10.42 -2.07
C PHE A 241 8.19 9.82 -3.44
N THR A 242 8.96 10.54 -4.25
CA THR A 242 9.38 10.08 -5.58
C THR A 242 10.78 10.57 -5.88
N PHE A 243 11.59 9.75 -6.57
CA PHE A 243 12.89 10.20 -7.04
C PHE A 243 12.76 11.45 -7.90
N ASN A 244 13.58 12.45 -7.58
CA ASN A 244 13.62 13.69 -8.35
C ASN A 244 15.01 14.31 -8.31
N ARG A 245 15.16 15.44 -9.02
CA ARG A 245 16.45 16.13 -9.15
C ARG A 245 17.01 16.59 -7.80
N ASP A 246 16.15 17.05 -6.89
CA ASP A 246 16.59 17.60 -5.61
C ASP A 246 16.96 16.48 -4.62
N ILE A 247 16.21 15.37 -4.61
CA ILE A 247 16.61 14.13 -3.93
C ILE A 247 17.96 13.63 -4.47
N LYS A 248 18.12 13.53 -5.79
CA LYS A 248 19.39 13.12 -6.41
C LYS A 248 20.56 14.00 -5.97
N ARG A 249 20.36 15.33 -5.94
CA ARG A 249 21.36 16.29 -5.47
C ARG A 249 21.76 15.99 -4.02
N LEU A 250 20.77 15.80 -3.16
CA LEU A 250 20.99 15.55 -1.74
C LEU A 250 21.77 14.27 -1.52
N MET A 251 21.35 13.16 -2.15
CA MET A 251 22.00 11.87 -2.05
C MET A 251 23.44 11.88 -2.58
N ASN A 252 23.71 12.64 -3.66
CA ASN A 252 25.08 12.78 -4.17
C ASN A 252 25.98 13.49 -3.16
N LYS A 253 25.48 14.55 -2.51
CA LYS A 253 26.23 15.26 -1.48
C LYS A 253 26.48 14.40 -0.23
N VAL A 254 25.51 13.58 0.18
CA VAL A 254 25.71 12.59 1.26
C VAL A 254 26.87 11.66 0.95
N LYS A 255 27.02 11.22 -0.31
CA LYS A 255 28.14 10.35 -0.74
C LYS A 255 29.50 11.07 -0.76
N GLU A 256 29.52 12.39 -0.79
CA GLU A 256 30.74 13.22 -0.83
C GLU A 256 31.19 13.69 0.57
N SER A 257 30.32 13.61 1.58
CA SER A 257 30.58 14.03 2.97
C SER A 257 31.20 12.94 3.83
#